data_AF-A0A2T6IFP0-F1
#
_entry.id   AF-A0A2T6IFP0-F1
#
_cell.length_a   1.000
_cell.length_b   1.000
_cell.length_c   1.000
_cell.angle_alpha   90.00
_cell.angle_beta   90.00
_cell.angle_gamma   90.00
#
_symmetry.space_group_name_H-M   'P 1'
#
loop_
_entity.id
_entity.type
_entity.pdbx_description
1 polymer ?
#
loop_
_entity_poly.entity_id
_entity_poly.type
_entity_poly.pdbx_seq_one_letter_code
_entity_poly.pdbx_strand_id
1 'polypeptide(L)'
;PFEYLPPGTRPAAFFQGELVFLRRSVALLKTEAQWSRAGRRLCPDAVPLRQVAKRALPARGLFAGGRAGGRSWRRTQFRNPVLQDERREEERREKERTDGREEVTEREKIGLYGEWQTEEKPPPEVENGLLPDNGHGNIEVGKLGQVPIGAVHISLTDFHCSASSSSLASSSSGKQATPLSVASLGGALVAAAVKCGVEFKPAVVAFERKSVSLSAPAWVPVRDGVVVLEADEARVREAWREEREKREEAAEKRRRKREAREREDTLKQWRVFCRALLFWKSREAEQRLDGGREDGERV
;
A
#
# COMPACT_ATOMS: atom_id res chain seq x y z
N PRO A 1 11.04 -32.40 -2.43
CA PRO A 1 11.03 -32.06 -0.98
C PRO A 1 12.37 -31.44 -0.55
N PHE A 2 12.34 -30.21 -0.01
CA PHE A 2 13.51 -29.50 0.52
C PHE A 2 13.59 -29.69 2.05
N GLU A 3 13.35 -30.91 2.51
CA GLU A 3 13.24 -31.23 3.92
C GLU A 3 14.52 -31.86 4.44
N TYR A 4 14.83 -31.62 5.71
CA TYR A 4 16.00 -32.18 6.38
C TYR A 4 15.68 -32.45 7.86
N LEU A 5 16.48 -33.31 8.49
CA LEU A 5 16.45 -33.55 9.93
C LEU A 5 17.61 -32.78 10.59
N PRO A 6 17.34 -31.87 11.56
CA PRO A 6 18.37 -31.24 12.38
C PRO A 6 19.34 -32.26 12.99
N PRO A 7 20.66 -31.98 13.04
CA PRO A 7 21.62 -32.85 13.69
C PRO A 7 21.22 -33.05 15.16
N GLY A 8 21.28 -34.30 15.63
CA GLY A 8 20.86 -34.67 16.99
C GLY A 8 19.37 -34.98 17.17
N THR A 9 18.56 -34.92 16.09
CA THR A 9 17.13 -35.31 16.16
C THR A 9 16.98 -36.78 16.49
N ARG A 10 16.24 -37.11 17.56
CA ARG A 10 15.95 -38.50 17.95
C ARG A 10 14.73 -39.03 17.18
N PRO A 11 14.75 -40.30 16.74
CA PRO A 11 13.59 -40.95 16.16
C PRO A 11 12.47 -41.06 17.21
N ALA A 12 11.23 -40.84 16.78
CA ALA A 12 10.07 -40.92 17.66
C ALA A 12 9.60 -42.35 17.83
N ALA A 13 9.71 -43.16 16.78
CA ALA A 13 9.43 -44.59 16.82
C ALA A 13 10.28 -45.33 15.78
N PHE A 14 10.29 -46.64 15.89
CA PHE A 14 10.80 -47.56 14.88
C PHE A 14 9.63 -48.40 14.39
N PHE A 15 9.31 -48.31 13.10
CA PHE A 15 8.16 -49.00 12.52
C PHE A 15 8.59 -49.74 11.26
N GLN A 16 8.41 -51.06 11.23
CA GLN A 16 8.72 -51.91 10.08
C GLN A 16 10.15 -51.75 9.51
N GLY A 17 11.15 -51.51 10.36
CA GLY A 17 12.54 -51.33 9.90
C GLY A 17 12.91 -49.87 9.60
N GLU A 18 11.95 -48.96 9.61
CA GLU A 18 12.17 -47.54 9.32
C GLU A 18 12.10 -46.68 10.59
N LEU A 19 12.95 -45.65 10.64
CA LEU A 19 12.91 -44.64 11.69
C LEU A 19 11.78 -43.65 11.39
N VAL A 20 10.83 -43.55 12.32
CA VAL A 20 9.72 -42.61 12.24
C VAL A 20 10.09 -41.35 13.00
N PHE A 21 10.10 -40.22 12.30
CA PHE A 21 10.31 -38.91 12.90
C PHE A 21 9.00 -38.14 12.97
N LEU A 22 8.85 -37.32 14.00
CA LEU A 22 7.71 -36.44 14.12
C LEU A 22 7.81 -35.33 13.07
N ARG A 23 6.66 -34.92 12.51
CA ARG A 23 6.63 -33.86 11.50
C ARG A 23 7.26 -32.55 11.98
N ARG A 24 7.11 -32.21 13.27
CA ARG A 24 7.73 -31.04 13.92
C ARG A 24 9.26 -31.11 14.00
N SER A 25 9.84 -32.30 13.92
CA SER A 25 11.29 -32.53 13.95
C SER A 25 11.93 -32.43 12.56
N VAL A 26 11.11 -32.38 11.50
CA VAL A 26 11.56 -32.19 10.13
C VAL A 26 11.53 -30.69 9.80
N ALA A 27 12.66 -30.14 9.41
CA ALA A 27 12.81 -28.74 9.05
C ALA A 27 12.97 -28.56 7.52
N LEU A 28 12.79 -27.32 7.05
CA LEU A 28 12.91 -26.97 5.63
C LEU A 28 14.24 -26.29 5.35
N LEU A 29 14.95 -26.78 4.34
CA LEU A 29 16.10 -26.12 3.78
C LEU A 29 15.64 -24.85 3.05
N LYS A 30 16.35 -23.76 3.29
CA LYS A 30 16.06 -22.46 2.68
C LYS A 30 17.31 -21.93 1.99
N THR A 31 17.12 -21.09 1.00
CA THR A 31 18.22 -20.35 0.37
C THR A 31 18.78 -19.31 1.34
N GLU A 32 20.01 -18.85 1.12
CA GLU A 32 20.60 -17.75 1.88
C GLU A 32 19.66 -16.53 1.93
N ALA A 33 19.14 -16.09 0.78
CA ALA A 33 18.21 -14.96 0.71
C ALA A 33 16.91 -15.19 1.51
N GLN A 34 16.45 -16.43 1.65
CA GLN A 34 15.28 -16.75 2.47
C GLN A 34 15.62 -16.69 3.97
N TRP A 35 16.82 -17.11 4.37
CA TRP A 35 17.31 -16.95 5.75
C TRP A 35 17.55 -15.47 6.09
N SER A 36 18.13 -14.69 5.18
CA SER A 36 18.33 -13.23 5.36
C SER A 36 17.02 -12.50 5.62
N ARG A 37 15.95 -12.84 4.88
CA ARG A 37 14.60 -12.28 5.13
C ARG A 37 13.97 -12.75 6.44
N ALA A 38 14.42 -13.89 6.97
CA ALA A 38 14.02 -14.38 8.29
C ALA A 38 14.89 -13.78 9.42
N GLY A 39 15.73 -12.79 9.12
CA GLY A 39 16.59 -12.14 10.12
C GLY A 39 17.81 -12.98 10.52
N ARG A 40 18.25 -13.92 9.67
CA ARG A 40 19.40 -14.78 9.94
C ARG A 40 20.43 -14.68 8.83
N ARG A 41 21.72 -14.75 9.18
CA ARG A 41 22.82 -14.83 8.21
C ARG A 41 23.46 -16.22 8.28
N LEU A 42 24.05 -16.67 7.19
CA LEU A 42 24.83 -17.91 7.21
C LEU A 42 26.10 -17.71 8.04
N CYS A 43 26.51 -18.78 8.74
CA CYS A 43 27.84 -18.85 9.32
C CYS A 43 28.89 -18.79 8.18
N PRO A 44 30.05 -18.15 8.37
CA PRO A 44 31.06 -17.97 7.32
C PRO A 44 31.58 -19.28 6.69
N ASP A 45 31.49 -20.39 7.41
CA ASP A 45 31.95 -21.73 7.05
C ASP A 45 30.81 -22.67 6.60
N ALA A 46 29.59 -22.15 6.43
CA ALA A 46 28.42 -22.95 6.08
C ALA A 46 28.52 -23.55 4.67
N VAL A 47 28.53 -24.87 4.56
CA VAL A 47 28.48 -25.61 3.29
C VAL A 47 27.02 -25.96 2.94
N PRO A 48 26.54 -25.72 1.70
CA PRO A 48 25.15 -26.03 1.34
C PRO A 48 24.86 -27.52 1.40
N LEU A 49 23.78 -27.91 2.09
CA LEU A 49 23.33 -29.31 2.20
C LEU A 49 22.76 -29.84 0.90
N ARG A 50 22.16 -28.94 0.11
CA ARG A 50 21.61 -29.27 -1.20
C ARG A 50 21.78 -28.08 -2.13
N GLN A 51 22.04 -28.35 -3.39
CA GLN A 51 22.06 -27.33 -4.43
C GLN A 51 20.92 -27.57 -5.41
N VAL A 52 20.30 -26.48 -5.87
CA VAL A 52 19.24 -26.51 -6.87
C VAL A 52 19.59 -25.58 -8.01
N ALA A 53 19.30 -25.97 -9.25
CA ALA A 53 19.47 -25.07 -10.38
C ALA A 53 18.53 -23.88 -10.23
N LYS A 54 19.05 -22.65 -10.33
CA LYS A 54 18.24 -21.43 -10.35
C LYS A 54 17.24 -21.52 -11.49
N ARG A 55 15.96 -21.45 -11.15
CA ARG A 55 14.89 -21.48 -12.15
C ARG A 55 14.93 -20.13 -12.88
N ALA A 56 15.19 -20.14 -14.18
CA ALA A 56 15.07 -18.96 -15.00
C ALA A 56 13.62 -18.49 -14.94
N LEU A 57 13.39 -17.29 -14.40
CA LEU A 57 12.13 -16.60 -14.65
C LEU A 57 12.14 -16.24 -16.15
N PRO A 58 11.06 -16.53 -16.90
CA PRO A 58 10.99 -16.06 -18.28
C PRO A 58 11.19 -14.55 -18.25
N ALA A 59 12.10 -14.04 -19.09
CA ALA A 59 12.39 -12.63 -19.18
C ALA A 59 11.06 -11.89 -19.30
N ARG A 60 10.74 -11.08 -18.29
CA ARG A 60 9.53 -10.27 -18.27
C ARG A 60 9.75 -9.25 -19.38
N GLY A 61 9.19 -9.54 -20.56
CA GLY A 61 9.38 -8.75 -21.77
C GLY A 61 9.26 -7.27 -21.44
N LEU A 62 10.36 -6.56 -21.64
CA LEU A 62 10.38 -5.10 -21.69
C LEU A 62 9.45 -4.70 -22.83
N PHE A 63 8.17 -4.50 -22.54
CA PHE A 63 7.33 -3.66 -23.39
C PHE A 63 7.84 -2.23 -23.22
N ALA A 64 8.91 -1.93 -23.96
CA ALA A 64 9.33 -0.59 -24.27
C ALA A 64 8.16 0.16 -24.89
N GLY A 65 7.99 1.42 -24.48
CA GLY A 65 6.81 2.22 -24.73
C GLY A 65 6.43 2.38 -26.19
N GLY A 66 5.11 2.37 -26.44
CA GLY A 66 4.50 2.86 -27.65
C GLY A 66 3.14 3.46 -27.29
N ARG A 67 3.02 4.80 -27.35
CA ARG A 67 1.75 5.51 -27.26
C ARG A 67 0.86 5.11 -28.44
N ALA A 68 -0.42 4.78 -28.19
CA ALA A 68 -1.60 5.31 -28.89
C ALA A 68 -2.84 4.43 -28.67
N GLY A 69 -3.94 5.07 -28.25
CA GLY A 69 -5.27 4.84 -28.79
C GLY A 69 -5.92 3.46 -28.65
N GLY A 70 -6.77 3.32 -27.63
CA GLY A 70 -8.18 2.96 -27.83
C GLY A 70 -8.57 1.59 -28.42
N ARG A 71 -9.25 0.83 -27.56
CA ARG A 71 -10.39 -0.10 -27.83
C ARG A 71 -10.08 -1.59 -28.02
N SER A 72 -10.42 -2.29 -26.94
CA SER A 72 -10.94 -3.65 -26.78
C SER A 72 -11.35 -4.46 -28.03
N TRP A 73 -10.78 -5.65 -28.08
CA TRP A 73 -11.44 -6.96 -28.22
C TRP A 73 -12.39 -7.17 -29.42
N ARG A 74 -11.95 -7.99 -30.40
CA ARG A 74 -12.64 -9.24 -30.76
C ARG A 74 -11.65 -10.26 -31.34
N ARG A 75 -11.75 -11.46 -30.77
CA ARG A 75 -11.29 -12.73 -31.33
C ARG A 75 -12.16 -13.01 -32.56
N THR A 76 -11.57 -13.05 -33.75
CA THR A 76 -12.19 -13.66 -34.93
C THR A 76 -11.22 -14.64 -35.53
N GLN A 77 -11.65 -15.90 -35.55
CA GLN A 77 -11.11 -16.99 -36.35
C GLN A 77 -11.22 -16.60 -37.83
N PHE A 78 -10.19 -15.98 -38.40
CA PHE A 78 -9.83 -16.08 -39.82
C PHE A 78 -8.48 -15.38 -39.94
N ARG A 79 -7.40 -16.13 -39.77
CA ARG A 79 -6.03 -15.63 -39.92
C ARG A 79 -5.53 -16.02 -41.30
N ASN A 80 -5.17 -15.00 -42.08
CA ASN A 80 -4.56 -15.11 -43.40
C ASN A 80 -3.37 -16.11 -43.38
N PRO A 81 -3.32 -17.12 -44.28
CA PRO A 81 -2.30 -18.17 -44.25
C PRO A 81 -0.86 -17.66 -44.44
N VAL A 82 -0.65 -16.56 -45.18
CA VAL A 82 0.69 -15.99 -45.41
C VAL A 82 1.35 -15.48 -44.12
N LEU A 83 0.57 -14.96 -43.16
CA LEU A 83 1.06 -14.52 -41.85
C LEU A 83 1.40 -15.68 -40.90
N GLN A 84 1.02 -16.92 -41.26
CA GLN A 84 1.41 -18.10 -40.49
C GLN A 84 2.80 -18.59 -40.88
N ASP A 85 3.16 -18.49 -42.17
CA ASP A 85 4.47 -18.92 -42.66
C ASP A 85 5.58 -17.95 -42.23
N GLU A 86 5.33 -16.64 -42.28
CA GLU A 86 6.29 -15.64 -41.77
C GLU A 86 6.53 -15.82 -40.27
N ARG A 87 5.47 -16.06 -39.48
CA ARG A 87 5.60 -16.32 -38.04
C ARG A 87 6.29 -17.65 -37.75
N ARG A 88 6.03 -18.71 -38.53
CA ARG A 88 6.69 -20.01 -38.36
C ARG A 88 8.15 -19.94 -38.74
N GLU A 89 8.51 -19.19 -39.78
CA GLU A 89 9.89 -18.92 -40.14
C GLU A 89 10.58 -18.04 -39.09
N GLU A 90 9.88 -17.06 -38.52
CA GLU A 90 10.39 -16.22 -37.44
C GLU A 90 10.58 -17.01 -36.14
N GLU A 91 9.62 -17.86 -35.75
CA GLU A 91 9.74 -18.79 -34.63
C GLU A 91 10.85 -19.82 -34.87
N ARG A 92 11.05 -20.29 -36.11
CA ARG A 92 12.12 -21.23 -36.45
C ARG A 92 13.49 -20.56 -36.46
N ARG A 93 13.60 -19.31 -36.92
CA ARG A 93 14.81 -18.48 -36.84
C ARG A 93 15.13 -18.04 -35.41
N GLU A 94 14.11 -17.83 -34.58
CA GLU A 94 14.27 -17.55 -33.15
C GLU A 94 14.72 -18.82 -32.43
N LYS A 95 14.12 -19.97 -32.75
CA LYS A 95 14.53 -21.27 -32.22
C LYS A 95 15.97 -21.62 -32.62
N GLU A 96 16.36 -21.45 -33.88
CA GLU A 96 17.75 -21.62 -34.35
C GLU A 96 18.72 -20.60 -33.72
N ARG A 97 18.28 -19.37 -33.43
CA ARG A 97 19.08 -18.37 -32.67
C ARG A 97 19.24 -18.71 -31.19
N THR A 98 18.24 -19.35 -30.58
CA THR A 98 18.31 -19.80 -29.20
C THR A 98 19.09 -21.10 -29.05
N ASP A 99 18.98 -22.02 -30.01
CA ASP A 99 19.64 -23.34 -30.03
C ASP A 99 21.16 -23.21 -30.25
N GLY A 100 21.60 -22.20 -31.02
CA GLY A 100 23.03 -21.85 -31.18
C GLY A 100 23.65 -21.06 -30.01
N ARG A 101 22.86 -20.67 -29.00
CA ARG A 101 23.33 -19.98 -27.78
C ARG A 101 22.97 -20.80 -26.53
N GLU A 102 22.94 -22.12 -26.67
CA GLU A 102 22.92 -23.07 -25.55
C GLU A 102 24.28 -23.77 -25.36
N GLU A 103 25.39 -23.08 -25.65
CA GLU A 103 26.67 -23.41 -25.03
C GLU A 103 26.69 -22.89 -23.58
N VAL A 104 26.31 -23.78 -22.66
CA VAL A 104 26.76 -23.84 -21.26
C VAL A 104 26.72 -22.51 -20.50
N THR A 105 25.53 -21.94 -20.27
CA THR A 105 25.34 -21.29 -18.96
C THR A 105 25.15 -22.42 -17.96
N GLU A 106 26.22 -22.83 -17.29
CA GLU A 106 26.12 -23.64 -16.08
C GLU A 106 25.11 -22.96 -15.16
N ARG A 107 23.89 -23.50 -15.09
CA ARG A 107 22.77 -22.82 -14.40
C ARG A 107 23.22 -22.51 -12.99
N GLU A 108 23.29 -21.24 -12.62
CA GLU A 108 23.73 -20.82 -11.28
C GLU A 108 23.05 -21.70 -10.23
N LYS A 109 23.84 -22.50 -9.52
CA LYS A 109 23.32 -23.42 -8.50
C LYS A 109 23.09 -22.59 -7.24
N ILE A 110 21.86 -22.59 -6.72
CA ILE A 110 21.52 -21.95 -5.45
C ILE A 110 21.68 -22.99 -4.34
N GLY A 111 22.52 -22.68 -3.35
CA GLY A 111 22.68 -23.46 -2.13
C GLY A 111 21.46 -23.36 -1.20
N LEU A 112 21.07 -24.48 -0.63
CA LEU A 112 20.04 -24.61 0.39
C LEU A 112 20.69 -25.03 1.71
N TYR A 113 20.34 -24.33 2.77
CA TYR A 113 20.97 -24.42 4.08
C TYR A 113 19.93 -24.70 5.17
N GLY A 114 20.36 -25.41 6.21
CA GLY A 114 19.59 -25.62 7.43
C GLY A 114 19.73 -24.45 8.41
N GLU A 115 18.80 -24.38 9.36
CA GLU A 115 18.78 -23.35 10.41
C GLU A 115 20.04 -23.36 11.28
N TRP A 116 20.59 -24.55 11.58
CA TRP A 116 21.80 -24.69 12.40
C TRP A 116 23.06 -24.11 11.74
N GLN A 117 23.00 -23.84 10.43
CA GLN A 117 24.07 -23.22 9.66
C GLN A 117 23.94 -21.70 9.63
N THR A 118 23.00 -21.14 10.41
CA THR A 118 22.66 -19.72 10.43
C THR A 118 22.68 -19.17 11.83
N GLU A 119 23.17 -17.95 11.93
CA GLU A 119 23.18 -17.12 13.14
C GLU A 119 22.15 -15.99 13.01
N GLU A 120 21.61 -15.54 14.13
CA GLU A 120 20.75 -14.36 14.17
C GLU A 120 21.54 -13.14 13.67
N LYS A 121 20.98 -12.45 12.66
CA LYS A 121 21.57 -11.24 12.11
C LYS A 121 21.18 -10.08 13.04
N PRO A 122 22.15 -9.33 13.63
CA PRO A 122 21.80 -8.16 14.40
C PRO A 122 21.10 -7.14 13.48
N PRO A 123 20.16 -6.35 14.03
CA PRO A 123 19.57 -5.25 13.29
C PRO A 123 20.69 -4.30 12.83
N PRO A 124 20.54 -3.65 11.66
CA PRO A 124 21.54 -2.71 11.18
C PRO A 124 21.66 -1.53 12.16
N GLU A 125 22.86 -1.00 12.32
CA GLU A 125 23.10 0.18 13.15
C GLU A 125 23.03 1.45 12.31
N VAL A 126 22.64 2.56 12.92
CA VAL A 126 22.74 3.87 12.31
C VAL A 126 24.19 4.34 12.38
N GLU A 127 24.85 4.46 11.24
CA GLU A 127 26.21 4.99 11.14
C GLU A 127 26.18 6.48 10.75
N ASN A 128 26.92 7.33 11.47
CA ASN A 128 27.09 8.77 11.16
C ASN A 128 25.78 9.59 11.11
N GLY A 129 24.73 9.13 11.80
CA GLY A 129 23.42 9.79 11.75
C GLY A 129 22.68 9.61 10.42
N LEU A 130 23.04 8.60 9.62
CA LEU A 130 22.33 8.24 8.39
C LEU A 130 21.62 6.91 8.58
N LEU A 131 20.35 6.86 8.16
CA LEU A 131 19.59 5.62 8.22
C LEU A 131 20.04 4.65 7.11
N PRO A 132 20.21 3.35 7.42
CA PRO A 132 20.52 2.34 6.43
C PRO A 132 19.36 2.18 5.44
N ASP A 133 19.64 1.89 4.17
CA ASP A 133 18.62 1.71 3.15
C ASP A 133 18.67 0.35 2.45
N ASN A 134 17.50 -0.12 2.00
CA ASN A 134 17.39 -1.39 1.27
C ASN A 134 17.71 -1.23 -0.24
N GLY A 135 18.48 -0.21 -0.63
CA GLY A 135 18.72 0.18 -2.03
C GLY A 135 17.50 0.76 -2.78
N HIS A 136 16.32 0.74 -2.15
CA HIS A 136 15.07 1.32 -2.65
C HIS A 136 14.69 2.63 -1.93
N GLY A 137 15.56 3.15 -1.06
CA GLY A 137 15.31 4.35 -0.26
C GLY A 137 14.22 4.20 0.81
N ASN A 138 13.87 2.96 1.20
CA ASN A 138 12.91 2.66 2.27
C ASN A 138 13.53 1.65 3.25
N ILE A 139 12.93 1.52 4.43
CA ILE A 139 13.32 0.56 5.47
C ILE A 139 12.18 -0.42 5.70
N GLU A 140 12.51 -1.70 5.77
CA GLU A 140 11.57 -2.77 6.09
C GLU A 140 11.47 -2.94 7.61
N VAL A 141 10.27 -2.82 8.18
CA VAL A 141 10.02 -2.88 9.62
C VAL A 141 8.86 -3.84 9.96
N GLY A 142 8.72 -4.20 11.24
CA GLY A 142 7.67 -5.08 11.72
C GLY A 142 7.88 -6.55 11.32
N LYS A 143 6.99 -7.09 10.47
CA LYS A 143 7.07 -8.51 10.04
C LYS A 143 8.19 -8.77 9.03
N LEU A 144 8.65 -7.72 8.35
CA LEU A 144 9.68 -7.83 7.32
C LEU A 144 11.09 -7.66 7.87
N GLY A 145 11.25 -6.91 8.96
CA GLY A 145 12.56 -6.60 9.52
C GLY A 145 12.47 -5.89 10.86
N GLN A 146 13.60 -5.83 11.55
CA GLN A 146 13.77 -5.08 12.79
C GLN A 146 14.14 -3.62 12.48
N VAL A 147 13.78 -2.70 13.38
CA VAL A 147 14.16 -1.29 13.28
C VAL A 147 15.66 -1.17 13.55
N PRO A 148 16.39 -0.32 12.79
CA PRO A 148 17.82 -0.09 13.04
C PRO A 148 18.10 0.43 14.46
N ILE A 149 19.24 0.05 15.03
CA ILE A 149 19.66 0.54 16.36
C ILE A 149 19.98 2.03 16.26
N GLY A 150 19.40 2.85 17.16
CA GLY A 150 19.49 4.32 17.12
C GLY A 150 18.43 4.98 16.21
N ALA A 151 17.53 4.19 15.63
CA ALA A 151 16.38 4.67 14.88
C ALA A 151 15.07 4.26 15.55
N VAL A 152 14.03 5.04 15.31
CA VAL A 152 12.67 4.77 15.80
C VAL A 152 11.68 4.79 14.64
N HIS A 153 10.80 3.79 14.62
CA HIS A 153 9.68 3.74 13.70
C HIS A 153 8.50 4.51 14.29
N ILE A 154 8.11 5.60 13.65
CA ILE A 154 6.90 6.34 13.96
C ILE A 154 5.77 5.80 13.08
N SER A 155 4.89 5.00 13.67
CA SER A 155 3.78 4.36 12.96
C SER A 155 2.63 5.33 12.69
N LEU A 156 1.86 5.11 11.62
CA LEU A 156 0.60 5.85 11.44
C LEU A 156 -0.42 5.49 12.52
N THR A 157 -0.31 4.30 13.11
CA THR A 157 -1.14 3.88 14.24
C THR A 157 -0.93 4.70 15.50
N ASP A 158 0.28 5.22 15.73
CA ASP A 158 0.57 6.08 16.89
C ASP A 158 -0.26 7.38 16.86
N PHE A 159 -0.72 7.74 15.66
CA PHE A 159 -1.49 8.95 15.38
C PHE A 159 -2.97 8.68 15.08
N HIS A 160 -3.35 7.42 14.89
CA HIS A 160 -4.74 7.03 14.87
C HIS A 160 -5.24 7.15 16.32
N CYS A 161 -6.06 8.17 16.59
CA CYS A 161 -6.66 8.44 17.91
C CYS A 161 -6.90 7.16 18.71
N SER A 162 -6.45 7.17 19.96
CA SER A 162 -6.78 6.20 21.01
C SER A 162 -8.28 6.20 21.39
N ALA A 163 -9.18 6.27 20.40
CA ALA A 163 -10.64 6.21 20.54
C ALA A 163 -11.18 4.80 20.25
N SER A 164 -10.34 3.75 20.29
CA SER A 164 -10.80 2.38 20.05
C SER A 164 -10.01 1.37 20.89
N SER A 165 -10.04 1.58 22.19
CA SER A 165 -9.97 0.49 23.18
C SER A 165 -11.31 0.41 23.92
N SER A 166 -12.41 0.44 23.18
CA SER A 166 -13.73 0.07 23.72
C SER A 166 -14.55 -0.57 22.61
N SER A 167 -14.65 -1.88 22.73
CA SER A 167 -15.63 -2.74 22.08
C SER A 167 -17.04 -2.14 22.17
N LEU A 168 -17.81 -2.28 21.08
CA LEU A 168 -19.27 -2.24 21.01
C LEU A 168 -19.98 -0.89 21.31
N ALA A 169 -20.47 -0.19 20.28
CA ALA A 169 -21.82 0.41 20.28
C ALA A 169 -22.20 0.99 18.90
N SER A 170 -23.45 0.74 18.54
CA SER A 170 -24.11 1.03 17.27
C SER A 170 -24.43 2.52 17.02
N SER A 171 -24.60 2.83 15.73
CA SER A 171 -25.59 3.76 15.15
C SER A 171 -25.81 5.13 15.81
N SER A 172 -25.35 6.19 15.13
CA SER A 172 -26.24 7.32 14.79
C SER A 172 -25.61 8.20 13.72
N SER A 173 -26.46 8.69 12.84
CA SER A 173 -26.19 9.57 11.71
C SER A 173 -25.62 10.91 12.16
N GLY A 174 -24.30 11.02 12.17
CA GLY A 174 -23.58 12.28 12.15
C GLY A 174 -22.45 12.15 11.16
N LYS A 175 -22.29 13.11 10.25
CA LYS A 175 -21.09 13.22 9.41
C LYS A 175 -19.89 13.57 10.31
N GLN A 176 -19.38 12.58 11.03
CA GLN A 176 -18.12 12.63 11.74
C GLN A 176 -17.01 12.91 10.71
N ALA A 177 -16.05 13.75 11.06
CA ALA A 177 -14.89 14.03 10.22
C ALA A 177 -14.26 12.69 9.81
N THR A 178 -14.23 12.39 8.50
CA THR A 178 -13.61 11.15 8.03
C THR A 178 -12.14 11.20 8.45
N PRO A 179 -11.63 10.20 9.20
CA PRO A 179 -10.21 10.16 9.53
C PRO A 179 -9.43 10.24 8.22
N LEU A 180 -8.37 11.04 8.22
CA LEU A 180 -7.49 11.18 7.05
C LEU A 180 -7.12 9.78 6.55
N SER A 181 -7.19 9.56 5.24
CA SER A 181 -6.81 8.26 4.67
C SER A 181 -5.36 7.94 5.05
N VAL A 182 -5.02 6.66 5.18
CA VAL A 182 -3.66 6.17 5.50
C VAL A 182 -2.61 6.82 4.58
N ALA A 183 -2.93 7.02 3.30
CA ALA A 183 -2.08 7.73 2.35
C ALA A 183 -1.87 9.21 2.70
N SER A 184 -2.92 9.90 3.18
CA SER A 184 -2.83 11.29 3.64
C SER A 184 -2.07 11.43 4.95
N LEU A 185 -2.13 10.43 5.84
CA LEU A 185 -1.39 10.41 7.10
C LEU A 185 0.10 10.14 6.88
N GLY A 186 0.43 9.20 5.99
CA GLY A 186 1.80 8.97 5.53
C GLY A 186 2.43 10.22 4.89
N GLY A 187 1.68 10.90 4.02
CA GLY A 187 2.14 12.15 3.40
C GLY A 187 2.35 13.28 4.42
N ALA A 188 1.51 13.39 5.44
CA ALA A 188 1.65 14.42 6.48
C ALA A 188 2.89 14.19 7.36
N LEU A 189 3.19 12.94 7.70
CA LEU A 189 4.37 12.61 8.50
C LEU A 189 5.68 12.86 7.74
N VAL A 190 5.69 12.50 6.46
CA VAL A 190 6.79 12.86 5.54
C VAL A 190 6.97 14.38 5.46
N ALA A 191 5.87 15.13 5.33
CA ALA A 191 5.94 16.59 5.29
C ALA A 191 6.47 17.20 6.60
N ALA A 192 6.10 16.65 7.76
CA ALA A 192 6.63 17.06 9.05
C ALA A 192 8.13 16.79 9.16
N ALA A 193 8.60 15.61 8.76
CA ALA A 193 10.02 15.25 8.75
C ALA A 193 10.84 16.19 7.84
N VAL A 194 10.34 16.47 6.62
CA VAL A 194 10.98 17.42 5.70
C VAL A 194 11.03 18.83 6.28
N LYS A 195 9.97 19.29 6.96
CA LYS A 195 9.91 20.61 7.60
C LYS A 195 10.92 20.75 8.75
N CYS A 196 11.16 19.67 9.48
CA CYS A 196 12.19 19.62 10.53
C CYS A 196 13.61 19.48 9.97
N GLY A 197 13.79 19.18 8.68
CA GLY A 197 15.09 18.93 8.09
C GLY A 197 15.80 17.70 8.68
N VAL A 198 15.03 16.70 9.11
CA VAL A 198 15.57 15.46 9.69
C VAL A 198 15.83 14.42 8.61
N GLU A 199 16.78 13.52 8.87
CA GLU A 199 16.91 12.30 8.08
C GLU A 199 15.69 11.41 8.37
N PHE A 200 15.02 10.96 7.30
CA PHE A 200 13.96 9.97 7.44
C PHE A 200 13.90 9.03 6.23
N LYS A 201 13.38 7.82 6.47
CA LYS A 201 13.05 6.85 5.42
C LYS A 201 11.61 6.36 5.58
N PRO A 202 10.85 6.13 4.50
CA PRO A 202 9.53 5.52 4.61
C PRO A 202 9.63 4.09 5.16
N ALA A 203 8.74 3.75 6.09
CA ALA A 203 8.65 2.42 6.68
C ALA A 203 7.73 1.51 5.86
N VAL A 204 8.23 0.37 5.41
CA VAL A 204 7.45 -0.67 4.72
C VAL A 204 7.22 -1.82 5.68
N VAL A 205 5.96 -2.11 6.01
CA VAL A 205 5.59 -3.15 6.99
C VAL A 205 5.18 -4.46 6.32
N ALA A 206 4.63 -4.39 5.11
CA ALA A 206 4.13 -5.55 4.39
C ALA A 206 4.12 -5.30 2.87
N PHE A 207 3.90 -6.36 2.11
CA PHE A 207 3.55 -6.28 0.70
C PHE A 207 2.15 -6.86 0.51
N GLU A 208 1.28 -6.11 -0.13
CA GLU A 208 -0.10 -6.53 -0.41
C GLU A 208 -0.25 -6.75 -1.91
N ARG A 209 -0.94 -7.83 -2.29
CA ARG A 209 -1.34 -8.03 -3.69
C ARG A 209 -2.55 -7.17 -3.98
N LYS A 210 -2.33 -6.05 -4.67
CA LYS A 210 -3.42 -5.19 -5.14
C LYS A 210 -3.68 -5.43 -6.62
N SER A 211 -4.95 -5.63 -6.95
CA SER A 211 -5.42 -5.53 -8.33
C SER A 211 -5.48 -4.04 -8.68
N VAL A 212 -4.47 -3.55 -9.39
CA VAL A 212 -4.44 -2.16 -9.85
C VAL A 212 -4.99 -2.13 -11.27
N SER A 213 -6.26 -1.71 -11.42
CA SER A 213 -6.98 -1.66 -12.70
C SER A 213 -7.00 -3.01 -13.44
N LEU A 214 -7.37 -3.03 -14.71
CA LEU A 214 -7.57 -4.19 -15.61
C LEU A 214 -6.34 -5.12 -15.81
N SER A 215 -5.33 -5.07 -14.94
CA SER A 215 -4.10 -5.86 -15.00
C SER A 215 -4.07 -6.95 -13.91
N ALA A 216 -3.15 -7.91 -14.07
CA ALA A 216 -2.89 -8.93 -13.07
C ALA A 216 -2.47 -8.30 -11.72
N PRO A 217 -2.82 -8.94 -10.59
CA PRO A 217 -2.50 -8.42 -9.27
C PRO A 217 -0.99 -8.24 -9.09
N ALA A 218 -0.58 -7.06 -8.64
CA ALA A 218 0.82 -6.71 -8.38
C ALA A 218 1.09 -6.64 -6.88
N TRP A 219 2.31 -6.99 -6.48
CA TRP A 219 2.80 -6.77 -5.11
C TRP A 219 3.11 -5.28 -4.92
N VAL A 220 2.41 -4.64 -3.99
CA VAL A 220 2.59 -3.22 -3.66
C VAL A 220 3.05 -3.09 -2.22
N PRO A 221 4.10 -2.29 -1.92
CA PRO A 221 4.53 -2.08 -0.54
C PRO A 221 3.47 -1.31 0.24
N VAL A 222 3.11 -1.86 1.40
CA VAL A 222 2.27 -1.22 2.41
C VAL A 222 3.19 -0.38 3.28
N ARG A 223 3.09 0.95 3.11
CA ARG A 223 3.85 1.92 3.89
C ARG A 223 3.07 2.30 5.13
N ASP A 224 3.74 2.27 6.26
CA ASP A 224 3.17 2.62 7.56
C ASP A 224 4.14 3.56 8.26
N GLY A 225 4.02 4.85 7.98
CA GLY A 225 4.77 5.89 8.68
C GLY A 225 6.21 6.06 8.18
N VAL A 226 7.07 6.58 9.05
CA VAL A 226 8.47 6.90 8.75
C VAL A 226 9.39 6.34 9.84
N VAL A 227 10.61 5.98 9.46
CA VAL A 227 11.72 5.71 10.37
C VAL A 227 12.55 6.98 10.43
N VAL A 228 12.89 7.41 11.64
CA VAL A 228 13.71 8.59 11.94
C VAL A 228 14.78 8.20 12.97
N LEU A 229 15.79 9.05 13.14
CA LEU A 229 16.72 8.92 14.25
C LEU A 229 16.01 9.08 15.60
N GLU A 230 16.47 8.35 16.62
CA GLU A 230 15.92 8.44 17.97
C GLU A 230 15.96 9.87 18.53
N ALA A 231 17.05 10.59 18.28
CA ALA A 231 17.21 11.99 18.71
C ALA A 231 16.19 12.96 18.10
N ASP A 232 15.66 12.65 16.91
CA ASP A 232 14.77 13.53 16.14
C ASP A 232 13.28 13.17 16.29
N GLU A 233 12.98 12.06 16.96
CA GLU A 233 11.63 11.52 17.12
C GLU A 233 10.66 12.57 17.71
N ALA A 234 11.07 13.23 18.80
CA ALA A 234 10.25 14.24 19.48
C ALA A 234 9.91 15.42 18.55
N ARG A 235 10.91 15.90 17.80
CA ARG A 235 10.76 17.04 16.88
C ARG A 235 9.76 16.74 15.77
N VAL A 236 9.83 15.53 15.20
CA VAL A 236 8.91 15.11 14.14
C VAL A 236 7.49 14.95 14.66
N ARG A 237 7.31 14.36 15.85
CA ARG A 237 5.97 14.24 16.46
C ARG A 237 5.36 15.59 16.80
N GLU A 238 6.14 16.53 17.32
CA GLU A 238 5.69 17.90 17.60
C GLU A 238 5.29 18.64 16.32
N ALA A 239 6.17 18.64 15.31
CA ALA A 239 5.89 19.29 14.03
C ALA A 239 4.65 18.71 13.35
N TRP A 240 4.43 17.40 13.46
CA TRP A 240 3.22 16.75 12.97
C TRP A 240 1.97 17.22 13.73
N ARG A 241 2.03 17.32 15.07
CA ARG A 241 0.92 17.83 15.89
C ARG A 241 0.56 19.26 15.55
N GLU A 242 1.55 20.14 15.46
CA GLU A 242 1.31 21.55 15.08
C GLU A 242 0.70 21.67 13.69
N GLU A 243 1.19 20.89 12.72
CA GLU A 243 0.67 20.92 11.35
C GLU A 243 -0.78 20.42 11.31
N ARG A 244 -1.11 19.43 12.15
CA ARG A 244 -2.50 18.96 12.30
C ARG A 244 -3.39 20.01 12.92
N GLU A 245 -2.98 20.66 14.01
CA GLU A 245 -3.74 21.71 14.67
C GLU A 245 -4.00 22.87 13.71
N LYS A 246 -2.96 23.40 13.05
CA LYS A 246 -3.08 24.46 12.04
C LYS A 246 -4.03 24.06 10.90
N ARG A 247 -3.97 22.82 10.45
CA ARG A 247 -4.84 22.29 9.39
C ARG A 247 -6.29 22.16 9.86
N GLU A 248 -6.51 21.74 11.10
CA GLU A 248 -7.83 21.62 11.72
C GLU A 248 -8.47 22.98 11.97
N GLU A 249 -7.73 23.94 12.50
CA GLU A 249 -8.17 25.33 12.65
C GLU A 249 -8.52 25.95 11.29
N ALA A 250 -7.66 25.74 10.27
CA ALA A 250 -7.93 26.22 8.93
C ALA A 250 -9.17 25.55 8.32
N ALA A 251 -9.37 24.25 8.55
CA ALA A 251 -10.55 23.52 8.12
C ALA A 251 -11.82 23.99 8.84
N GLU A 252 -11.74 24.25 10.14
CA GLU A 252 -12.85 24.80 10.93
C GLU A 252 -13.19 26.21 10.46
N LYS A 253 -12.20 27.09 10.25
CA LYS A 253 -12.41 28.44 9.73
C LYS A 253 -13.07 28.40 8.34
N ARG A 254 -12.66 27.46 7.49
CA ARG A 254 -13.30 27.22 6.19
C ARG A 254 -14.74 26.71 6.36
N ARG A 255 -15.00 25.80 7.31
CA ARG A 255 -16.33 25.29 7.63
C ARG A 255 -17.26 26.39 8.13
N ARG A 256 -16.83 27.17 9.13
CA ARG A 256 -17.54 28.33 9.67
C ARG A 256 -17.86 29.35 8.57
N LYS A 257 -16.90 29.65 7.68
CA LYS A 257 -17.11 30.55 6.53
C LYS A 257 -18.14 29.99 5.54
N ARG A 258 -18.15 28.68 5.30
CA ARG A 258 -19.13 28.01 4.43
C ARG A 258 -20.53 28.06 5.04
N GLU A 259 -20.67 27.71 6.32
CA GLU A 259 -21.93 27.78 7.05
C GLU A 259 -22.49 29.20 7.10
N ALA A 260 -21.63 30.21 7.30
CA ALA A 260 -22.03 31.62 7.26
C ALA A 260 -22.58 32.03 5.89
N ARG A 261 -21.94 31.59 4.79
CA ARG A 261 -22.43 31.82 3.42
C ARG A 261 -23.77 31.14 3.16
N GLU A 262 -23.90 29.87 3.56
CA GLU A 262 -25.16 29.13 3.42
C GLU A 262 -26.31 29.78 4.21
N ARG A 263 -26.03 30.30 5.42
CA ARG A 263 -26.99 31.10 6.21
C ARG A 263 -27.39 32.39 5.51
N GLU A 264 -26.43 33.10 4.93
CA GLU A 264 -26.72 34.33 4.19
C GLU A 264 -27.56 34.07 2.94
N ASP A 265 -27.23 33.03 2.18
CA ASP A 265 -27.93 32.64 0.96
C ASP A 265 -29.36 32.15 1.25
N THR A 266 -29.55 31.37 2.32
CA THR A 266 -30.89 30.97 2.78
C THR A 266 -31.72 32.19 3.19
N LEU A 267 -31.15 33.14 3.94
CA LEU A 267 -31.83 34.40 4.28
C LEU A 267 -32.21 35.22 3.03
N LYS A 268 -31.35 35.28 2.00
CA LYS A 268 -31.67 35.93 0.73
C LYS A 268 -32.84 35.25 0.03
N GLN A 269 -32.84 33.92 -0.04
CA GLN A 269 -33.94 33.14 -0.61
C GLN A 269 -35.26 33.39 0.13
N TRP A 270 -35.25 33.37 1.47
CA TRP A 270 -36.43 33.68 2.28
C TRP A 270 -36.95 35.11 2.07
N ARG A 271 -36.07 36.10 1.92
CA ARG A 271 -36.49 37.49 1.60
C ARG A 271 -37.22 37.57 0.26
N VAL A 272 -36.72 36.88 -0.77
CA VAL A 272 -37.38 36.81 -2.09
C VAL A 272 -38.74 36.14 -1.97
N PHE A 273 -38.81 35.02 -1.24
CA PHE A 273 -40.05 34.29 -0.99
C PHE A 273 -41.10 35.16 -0.26
N CYS A 274 -40.71 35.83 0.82
CA CYS A 274 -41.61 36.73 1.56
C CYS A 274 -42.09 37.91 0.70
N ARG A 275 -41.21 38.50 -0.13
CA ARG A 275 -41.62 39.57 -1.08
C ARG A 275 -42.63 39.05 -2.09
N ALA A 276 -42.44 37.85 -2.62
CA ALA A 276 -43.41 37.23 -3.53
C ALA A 276 -44.75 36.97 -2.84
N LEU A 277 -44.75 36.45 -1.61
CA LEU A 277 -45.98 36.24 -0.84
C LEU A 277 -46.73 37.55 -0.57
N LEU A 278 -46.03 38.62 -0.20
CA LEU A 278 -46.66 39.93 0.00
C LEU A 278 -47.24 40.49 -1.30
N PHE A 279 -46.52 40.32 -2.42
CA PHE A 279 -47.03 40.69 -3.74
C PHE A 279 -48.33 39.94 -4.09
N TRP A 280 -48.37 38.62 -3.89
CA TRP A 280 -49.58 37.81 -4.12
C TRP A 280 -50.74 38.22 -3.22
N LYS A 281 -50.49 38.45 -1.93
CA LYS A 281 -51.51 38.91 -1.00
C LYS A 281 -52.07 40.28 -1.38
N SER A 282 -51.22 41.19 -1.85
CA SER A 282 -51.65 42.51 -2.34
C SER A 282 -52.52 42.39 -3.59
N ARG A 283 -52.15 41.53 -4.55
CA ARG A 283 -52.99 41.28 -5.73
C ARG A 283 -54.32 40.65 -5.39
N GLU A 284 -54.36 39.69 -4.46
CA GLU A 284 -55.63 39.13 -4.00
C GLU A 284 -56.53 40.19 -3.34
N ALA A 285 -55.95 41.13 -2.59
CA ALA A 285 -56.71 42.23 -1.98
C ALA A 285 -57.28 43.19 -3.04
N GLU A 286 -56.49 43.54 -4.07
CA GLU A 286 -56.96 44.33 -5.20
C GLU A 286 -58.08 43.63 -5.97
N GLN A 287 -57.94 42.33 -6.27
CA GLN A 287 -58.99 41.54 -6.94
C GLN A 287 -60.28 41.46 -6.12
N ARG A 288 -60.19 41.36 -4.78
CA ARG A 288 -61.36 41.40 -3.89
C ARG A 288 -62.04 42.77 -3.88
N LEU A 289 -61.28 43.86 -4.00
CA LEU A 289 -61.82 45.22 -4.06
C LEU A 289 -62.46 45.54 -5.42
N ASP A 290 -61.88 45.04 -6.51
CA ASP A 290 -62.40 45.25 -7.87
C ASP A 290 -63.65 44.38 -8.13
N GLY A 291 -63.65 43.14 -7.67
CA GLY A 291 -64.84 42.27 -7.70
C GLY A 291 -66.01 42.80 -6.85
N GLY A 292 -65.73 43.57 -5.79
CA GLY A 292 -66.77 44.24 -4.98
C GLY A 292 -67.34 45.52 -5.61
N ARG A 293 -66.67 46.10 -6.62
CA ARG A 293 -67.18 47.28 -7.37
C ARG A 293 -68.19 46.88 -8.44
N GLU A 294 -67.99 45.73 -9.11
CA GLU A 294 -68.91 45.25 -10.14
C GLU A 294 -70.27 44.78 -9.58
N ASP A 295 -70.34 44.42 -8.30
CA ASP A 295 -71.58 44.01 -7.62
C ASP A 295 -72.38 45.19 -7.03
N GLY A 296 -71.80 46.40 -6.93
CA GLY A 296 -72.44 47.59 -6.38
C GLY A 296 -73.10 48.52 -7.41
N GLU A 297 -72.86 48.30 -8.70
CA GLU A 297 -73.38 49.12 -9.82
C GLU A 297 -74.54 48.43 -10.56
N ARG A 298 -75.26 47.54 -9.84
CA ARG A 298 -76.42 46.81 -10.34
C ARG A 298 -77.58 46.89 -9.33
N VAL A 299 -78.07 48.09 -9.06
CA VAL A 299 -79.33 48.36 -8.33
C VAL A 299 -80.15 49.38 -9.10
#